data_AF-A0AAV5Z941-F1
#
_entry.id   AF-A0AAV5Z941-F1
#
_cell.length_a   1.000
_cell.length_b   1.000
_cell.length_c   1.000
_cell.angle_alpha   90.00
_cell.angle_beta   90.00
_cell.angle_gamma   90.00
#
_symmetry.space_group_name_H-M   'P 1'
#
loop_
_entity.id
_entity.type
_entity.pdbx_description
1 polymer ?
#
loop_
_entity_poly.entity_id
_entity_poly.type
_entity_poly.pdbx_seq_one_letter_code
_entity_poly.pdbx_strand_id
1 'polypeptide(L)'
;MRRTKIVCTIGPASSSVEALDRLVTAGMDVARLNFSHGTHAEHAEVVRRLREGEERWGRPVAILQDLQGPKIRLGTFGEGGGQRVDLEPGRPFALSRRSCVGTAERAFVSPPESLNEVKAGDQVLMDDGMIQLRVEDVTADEVRCRVVAGGRISDHKGISLPRVALPVSCLTPKDRADLKFGIEHGVDFVAVSFVRSAADIAEVRKFLYEQGAALPLVAKLERHEVFENLPGILTTVDAVMVARGDLGVDVPLEDVPHMQKEIIKQARAAKIPVIVATQMLESMVTHLRPTRAEVSDVATAIFDGADAVMLSAETATGRYPAEAVETMARIAVRAEETVLADEPLQRRRQRDGAAVGFPEAVSDAAAMAARALKAQAIVAFTQSGFSARLISHQRPDVPIIAFTPTVDVRRRLALSWGVSSRLIRKVETTDEMVEEIESALLRDGSVRINDVIVIISGAPMWVTGTTNLLKLHRIGERR
;
A
#
# COMPACT_ATOMS: atom_id res chain seq x y z
N MET A 1 -11.10 -11.78 -15.14
CA MET A 1 -10.01 -11.83 -14.12
C MET A 1 -9.99 -10.48 -13.43
N ARG A 2 -9.97 -10.45 -12.09
CA ARG A 2 -9.91 -9.21 -11.30
C ARG A 2 -8.64 -8.42 -11.62
N ARG A 3 -8.73 -7.09 -11.68
CA ARG A 3 -7.61 -6.18 -12.01
C ARG A 3 -7.04 -5.50 -10.77
N THR A 4 -7.86 -4.82 -9.99
CA THR A 4 -7.51 -4.16 -8.74
C THR A 4 -6.99 -5.19 -7.75
N LYS A 5 -5.86 -4.91 -7.11
CA LYS A 5 -5.17 -5.81 -6.19
C LYS A 5 -5.75 -5.75 -4.78
N ILE A 6 -5.57 -6.81 -4.00
CA ILE A 6 -6.02 -6.90 -2.61
C ILE A 6 -4.81 -7.14 -1.73
N VAL A 7 -4.59 -6.21 -0.81
CA VAL A 7 -3.61 -6.29 0.27
C VAL A 7 -4.33 -6.77 1.52
N CYS A 8 -3.86 -7.85 2.15
CA CYS A 8 -4.43 -8.38 3.38
C CYS A 8 -3.39 -8.28 4.51
N THR A 9 -3.78 -7.72 5.65
CA THR A 9 -2.93 -7.73 6.84
C THR A 9 -2.99 -9.11 7.48
N ILE A 10 -1.82 -9.73 7.70
CA ILE A 10 -1.72 -11.04 8.35
C ILE A 10 -1.62 -10.84 9.86
N GLY A 11 -2.38 -11.65 10.60
CA GLY A 11 -2.40 -11.61 12.06
C GLY A 11 -2.90 -12.93 12.66
N PRO A 12 -3.30 -12.94 13.94
CA PRO A 12 -3.75 -14.14 14.63
C PRO A 12 -4.85 -14.94 13.91
N ALA A 13 -5.76 -14.26 13.19
CA ALA A 13 -6.85 -14.92 12.47
C ALA A 13 -6.43 -15.52 11.10
N SER A 14 -5.22 -15.22 10.63
CA SER A 14 -4.80 -15.50 9.25
C SER A 14 -3.37 -15.99 9.08
N SER A 15 -2.66 -16.32 10.16
CA SER A 15 -1.24 -16.71 10.10
C SER A 15 -0.99 -18.20 9.85
N SER A 16 -1.97 -19.09 10.08
CA SER A 16 -1.86 -20.53 9.81
C SER A 16 -1.83 -20.83 8.30
N VAL A 17 -1.23 -21.96 7.91
CA VAL A 17 -1.14 -22.39 6.50
C VAL A 17 -2.53 -22.46 5.85
N GLU A 18 -3.50 -23.07 6.52
CA GLU A 18 -4.86 -23.25 6.02
C GLU A 18 -5.57 -21.90 5.82
N ALA A 19 -5.37 -20.96 6.75
CA ALA A 19 -5.93 -19.62 6.63
C ALA A 19 -5.27 -18.84 5.47
N LEU A 20 -3.95 -18.92 5.30
CA LEU A 20 -3.25 -18.32 4.17
C LEU A 20 -3.74 -18.88 2.83
N ASP A 21 -3.90 -20.21 2.73
CA ASP A 21 -4.44 -20.87 1.53
C ASP A 21 -5.86 -20.36 1.21
N ARG A 22 -6.71 -20.19 2.24
CA ARG A 22 -8.05 -19.57 2.07
C ARG A 22 -7.97 -18.12 1.60
N LEU A 23 -7.07 -17.30 2.16
CA LEU A 23 -6.92 -15.90 1.74
C LEU A 23 -6.43 -15.79 0.29
N VAL A 24 -5.46 -16.59 -0.13
CA VAL A 24 -4.95 -16.58 -1.50
C VAL A 24 -6.02 -17.05 -2.48
N THR A 25 -6.76 -18.10 -2.13
CA THR A 25 -7.90 -18.60 -2.92
C THR A 25 -9.00 -17.55 -3.05
N ALA A 26 -9.31 -16.83 -1.97
CA ALA A 26 -10.27 -15.74 -1.95
C ALA A 26 -9.82 -14.51 -2.78
N GLY A 27 -8.51 -14.36 -3.00
CA GLY A 27 -7.96 -13.37 -3.91
C GLY A 27 -6.87 -12.45 -3.33
N MET A 28 -6.20 -12.79 -2.23
CA MET A 28 -5.08 -12.01 -1.70
C MET A 28 -3.90 -11.94 -2.70
N ASP A 29 -3.43 -10.73 -3.01
CA ASP A 29 -2.25 -10.50 -3.87
C ASP A 29 -1.01 -10.10 -3.07
N VAL A 30 -1.20 -9.38 -1.97
CA VAL A 30 -0.13 -8.87 -1.11
C VAL A 30 -0.46 -9.19 0.36
N ALA A 31 0.49 -9.78 1.08
CA ALA A 31 0.43 -9.99 2.52
C ALA A 31 1.15 -8.83 3.23
N ARG A 32 0.40 -8.03 3.98
CA ARG A 32 0.95 -6.98 4.85
C ARG A 32 1.30 -7.55 6.21
N LEU A 33 2.54 -7.33 6.64
CA LEU A 33 3.02 -7.63 7.99
C LEU A 33 3.15 -6.31 8.76
N ASN A 34 2.31 -6.11 9.77
CA ASN A 34 2.29 -4.87 10.54
C ASN A 34 3.25 -4.96 11.74
N PHE A 35 4.40 -4.27 11.68
CA PHE A 35 5.43 -4.30 12.72
C PHE A 35 5.12 -3.41 13.93
N SER A 36 3.96 -2.76 13.95
CA SER A 36 3.42 -2.19 15.18
C SER A 36 3.02 -3.25 16.21
N HIS A 37 2.85 -4.49 15.76
CA HIS A 37 2.48 -5.65 16.58
C HIS A 37 3.34 -6.86 16.19
N GLY A 38 3.33 -7.87 17.07
CA GLY A 38 4.08 -9.11 16.86
C GLY A 38 5.58 -8.95 17.03
N THR A 39 6.24 -10.09 17.17
CA THR A 39 7.70 -10.22 17.30
C THR A 39 8.32 -10.60 15.95
N HIS A 40 9.63 -10.40 15.80
CA HIS A 40 10.36 -10.86 14.61
C HIS A 40 10.22 -12.37 14.41
N ALA A 41 10.17 -13.17 15.48
CA ALA A 41 10.00 -14.62 15.38
C ALA A 41 8.64 -15.01 14.77
N GLU A 42 7.56 -14.33 15.18
CA GLU A 42 6.23 -14.55 14.61
C GLU A 42 6.17 -14.12 13.15
N HIS A 43 6.75 -12.96 12.81
CA HIS A 43 6.82 -12.48 11.42
C HIS A 43 7.65 -13.41 10.54
N ALA A 44 8.75 -13.98 11.04
CA ALA A 44 9.60 -14.91 10.29
C ALA A 44 8.83 -16.17 9.88
N GLU A 45 8.04 -16.70 10.80
CA GLU A 45 7.22 -17.87 10.53
C GLU A 45 6.13 -17.60 9.49
N VAL A 46 5.52 -16.40 9.52
CA VAL A 46 4.57 -15.98 8.48
C VAL A 46 5.26 -15.83 7.13
N VAL A 47 6.44 -15.20 7.07
CA VAL A 47 7.22 -15.08 5.83
C VAL A 47 7.53 -16.46 5.25
N ARG A 48 8.01 -17.39 6.08
CA ARG A 48 8.32 -18.76 5.66
C ARG A 48 7.10 -19.45 5.03
N ARG A 49 5.95 -19.41 5.70
CA ARG A 49 4.69 -20.01 5.21
C ARG A 49 4.22 -19.39 3.89
N LEU A 50 4.33 -18.06 3.74
CA LEU A 50 4.01 -17.36 2.50
C LEU A 50 4.91 -17.81 1.35
N ARG A 51 6.22 -17.91 1.59
CA ARG A 51 7.20 -18.33 0.56
C ARG A 51 7.01 -19.77 0.14
N GLU A 52 6.76 -20.69 1.08
CA GLU A 52 6.43 -22.08 0.78
C GLU A 52 5.08 -22.24 0.07
N GLY A 53 4.14 -21.32 0.31
CA GLY A 53 2.84 -21.31 -0.35
C GLY A 53 2.86 -20.96 -1.83
N GLU A 54 3.82 -20.13 -2.28
CA GLU A 54 3.88 -19.64 -3.67
C GLU A 54 3.88 -20.75 -4.72
N GLU A 55 4.56 -21.88 -4.44
CA GLU A 55 4.58 -23.04 -5.32
C GLU A 55 3.21 -23.73 -5.36
N ARG A 56 2.59 -23.94 -4.19
CA ARG A 56 1.26 -24.57 -4.09
C ARG A 56 0.18 -23.73 -4.78
N TRP A 57 0.25 -22.41 -4.67
CA TRP A 57 -0.74 -21.50 -5.26
C TRP A 57 -0.50 -21.26 -6.76
N GLY A 58 0.68 -21.58 -7.29
CA GLY A 58 1.04 -21.30 -8.68
C GLY A 58 1.14 -19.81 -9.03
N ARG A 59 1.08 -18.92 -8.03
CA ARG A 59 1.11 -17.45 -8.18
C ARG A 59 1.92 -16.82 -7.04
N PRO A 60 2.60 -15.69 -7.30
CA PRO A 60 3.29 -14.98 -6.24
C PRO A 60 2.31 -14.27 -5.30
N VAL A 61 2.71 -14.12 -4.03
CA VAL A 61 2.10 -13.19 -3.07
C VAL A 61 3.23 -12.28 -2.59
N ALA A 62 3.08 -10.97 -2.81
CA ALA A 62 4.09 -10.02 -2.33
C ALA A 62 4.00 -9.86 -0.80
N ILE A 63 5.12 -9.63 -0.15
CA ILE A 63 5.19 -9.31 1.28
C ILE A 63 5.46 -7.82 1.43
N LEU A 64 4.53 -7.12 2.07
CA LEU A 64 4.64 -5.71 2.44
C LEU A 64 4.96 -5.61 3.94
N GLN A 65 6.20 -5.28 4.27
CA GLN A 65 6.58 -4.93 5.64
C GLN A 65 6.08 -3.51 5.95
N ASP A 66 5.19 -3.35 6.92
CA ASP A 66 4.71 -2.04 7.34
C ASP A 66 5.37 -1.63 8.67
N LEU A 67 6.25 -0.62 8.59
CA LEU A 67 7.01 -0.08 9.72
C LEU A 67 6.09 0.74 10.63
N GLN A 68 6.38 0.75 11.93
CA GLN A 68 5.56 1.48 12.89
C GLN A 68 5.70 3.00 12.72
N GLY A 69 6.91 3.47 12.40
CA GLY A 69 7.23 4.89 12.34
C GLY A 69 7.22 5.56 13.72
N PRO A 70 7.37 6.89 13.77
CA PRO A 70 7.46 7.66 15.00
C PRO A 70 6.08 7.89 15.65
N LYS A 71 5.31 6.82 15.88
CA LYS A 71 3.98 6.91 16.49
C LYS A 71 4.10 7.44 17.92
N ILE A 72 3.47 8.58 18.17
CA ILE A 72 3.44 9.21 19.50
C ILE A 72 2.51 8.40 20.39
N ARG A 73 2.97 8.06 21.60
CA ARG A 73 2.21 7.26 22.55
C ARG A 73 2.34 7.80 23.97
N LEU A 74 1.32 7.54 24.77
CA LEU A 74 1.37 7.73 26.20
C LEU A 74 2.27 6.69 26.89
N GLY A 75 2.74 7.05 28.08
CA GLY A 75 3.34 6.12 29.03
C GLY A 75 2.32 5.13 29.62
N THR A 76 2.70 4.53 30.74
CA THR A 76 1.84 3.63 31.51
C THR A 76 1.01 4.40 32.53
N PHE A 77 -0.15 3.86 32.91
CA PHE A 77 -1.00 4.38 33.98
C PHE A 77 -0.98 3.43 35.19
N GLY A 78 -0.79 3.98 36.38
CA GLY A 78 -0.60 3.23 37.63
C GLY A 78 0.80 2.63 37.81
N GLU A 79 1.19 2.35 39.06
CA GLU A 79 2.57 1.92 39.44
C GLU A 79 3.03 0.61 38.77
N GLY A 80 2.11 -0.22 38.26
CA GLY A 80 2.41 -1.46 37.54
C GLY A 80 2.06 -1.44 36.04
N GLY A 81 1.54 -0.32 35.52
CA GLY A 81 0.89 -0.27 34.21
C GLY A 81 -0.45 -1.02 34.17
N GLY A 82 -1.21 -0.78 33.10
CA GLY A 82 -2.48 -1.43 32.79
C GLY A 82 -3.68 -0.81 33.49
N GLN A 83 -3.51 0.23 34.31
CA GLN A 83 -4.65 0.97 34.83
C GLN A 83 -5.33 1.76 33.73
N ARG A 84 -6.63 1.96 33.90
CA ARG A 84 -7.42 2.82 33.02
C ARG A 84 -7.92 3.99 33.83
N VAL A 85 -7.81 5.17 33.25
CA VAL A 85 -8.15 6.42 33.89
C VAL A 85 -9.18 7.14 33.03
N ASP A 86 -10.16 7.77 33.68
CA ASP A 86 -11.18 8.55 32.98
C ASP A 86 -10.77 10.02 32.98
N LEU A 87 -10.72 10.62 31.79
CA LEU A 87 -10.51 12.04 31.60
C LEU A 87 -11.88 12.72 31.48
N GLU A 88 -12.18 13.65 32.37
CA GLU A 88 -13.46 14.37 32.39
C GLU A 88 -13.38 15.69 31.62
N PRO A 89 -14.38 16.02 30.79
CA PRO A 89 -14.44 17.32 30.10
C PRO A 89 -14.30 18.51 31.06
N GLY A 90 -13.54 19.53 30.63
CA GLY A 90 -13.27 20.75 31.41
C GLY A 90 -12.17 20.60 32.47
N ARG A 91 -11.69 19.39 32.77
CA ARG A 91 -10.57 19.19 33.71
C ARG A 91 -9.21 19.43 33.05
N PRO A 92 -8.19 19.82 33.83
CA PRO A 92 -6.83 19.97 33.30
C PRO A 92 -6.18 18.60 33.09
N PHE A 93 -5.35 18.49 32.06
CA PHE A 93 -4.50 17.33 31.83
C PHE A 93 -3.15 17.77 31.24
N ALA A 94 -2.04 17.26 31.77
CA ALA A 94 -0.69 17.63 31.35
C ALA A 94 0.03 16.49 30.64
N LEU A 95 0.55 16.77 29.45
CA LEU A 95 1.43 15.88 28.71
C LEU A 95 2.87 16.18 29.10
N SER A 96 3.54 15.24 29.75
CA SER A 96 4.88 15.44 30.29
C SER A 96 5.96 14.92 29.33
N ARG A 97 7.03 15.71 29.18
CA ARG A 97 8.28 15.29 28.53
C ARG A 97 9.18 14.48 29.46
N ARG A 98 8.92 14.51 30.77
CA ARG A 98 9.66 13.71 31.76
C ARG A 98 8.88 12.44 32.08
N SER A 99 9.59 11.33 32.23
CA SER A 99 8.98 10.06 32.61
C SER A 99 8.19 10.22 33.91
N CYS A 100 6.93 9.81 33.88
CA CYS A 100 6.03 9.79 35.02
C CYS A 100 4.97 8.71 34.83
N VAL A 101 4.44 8.22 35.95
CA VAL A 101 3.27 7.33 35.95
C VAL A 101 2.04 8.15 35.62
N GLY A 102 1.28 7.72 34.63
CA GLY A 102 0.06 8.37 34.18
C GLY A 102 -1.04 8.35 35.25
N THR A 103 -1.73 9.48 35.39
CA THR A 103 -2.87 9.72 36.28
C THR A 103 -3.99 10.45 35.51
N ALA A 104 -5.07 10.86 36.19
CA ALA A 104 -6.14 11.66 35.59
C ALA A 104 -5.71 13.11 35.29
N GLU A 105 -4.54 13.51 35.78
CA GLU A 105 -4.04 14.89 35.70
C GLU A 105 -2.83 15.01 34.79
N ARG A 106 -2.08 13.93 34.57
CA ARG A 106 -0.90 13.96 33.71
C ARG A 106 -0.48 12.59 33.18
N ALA A 107 0.24 12.58 32.07
CA ALA A 107 0.90 11.38 31.57
C ALA A 107 2.16 11.71 30.77
N PHE A 108 3.12 10.78 30.76
CA PHE A 108 4.31 10.86 29.94
C PHE A 108 3.99 10.65 28.45
N VAL A 109 4.70 11.35 27.56
CA VAL A 109 4.62 11.19 26.11
C VAL A 109 5.94 10.67 25.56
N SER A 110 5.86 9.64 24.71
CA SER A 110 6.99 9.04 24.01
C SER A 110 6.81 9.13 22.49
N PRO A 111 7.80 9.62 21.73
CA PRO A 111 9.02 10.26 22.21
C PRO A 111 8.74 11.70 22.69
N PRO A 112 9.39 12.20 23.76
CA PRO A 112 9.09 13.51 24.35
C PRO A 112 9.36 14.69 23.41
N GLU A 113 10.27 14.54 22.45
CA GLU A 113 10.58 15.52 21.42
C GLU A 113 9.39 15.83 20.51
N SER A 114 8.39 14.95 20.47
CA SER A 114 7.14 15.17 19.71
C SER A 114 6.36 16.38 20.22
N LEU A 115 6.59 16.79 21.47
CA LEU A 115 5.92 17.95 22.06
C LEU A 115 6.66 19.28 21.79
N ASN A 116 7.80 19.28 21.08
CA ASN A 116 8.66 20.48 20.95
C ASN A 116 8.03 21.60 20.12
N GLU A 117 7.24 21.25 19.11
CA GLU A 117 6.59 22.22 18.22
C GLU A 117 5.16 22.58 18.63
N VAL A 118 4.67 22.01 19.73
CA VAL A 118 3.31 22.25 20.25
C VAL A 118 3.23 23.65 20.86
N LYS A 119 2.13 24.36 20.56
CA LYS A 119 1.86 25.73 20.97
C LYS A 119 0.49 25.84 21.65
N ALA A 120 0.31 26.89 22.44
CA ALA A 120 -1.00 27.22 22.99
C ALA A 120 -2.04 27.38 21.87
N GLY A 121 -3.21 26.77 22.06
CA GLY A 121 -4.28 26.71 21.07
C GLY A 121 -4.30 25.41 20.24
N ASP A 122 -3.20 24.65 20.18
CA ASP A 122 -3.14 23.41 19.40
C ASP A 122 -4.12 22.34 19.91
N GLN A 123 -4.43 21.39 19.01
CA GLN A 123 -5.21 20.20 19.32
C GLN A 123 -4.31 19.05 19.69
N VAL A 124 -4.71 18.29 20.71
CA VAL A 124 -4.17 16.96 20.95
C VAL A 124 -5.31 15.97 20.90
N LEU A 125 -5.17 14.99 20.01
CA LEU A 125 -6.15 13.93 19.84
C LEU A 125 -5.57 12.63 20.40
N MET A 126 -6.39 11.88 21.13
CA MET A 126 -6.03 10.58 21.67
C MET A 126 -7.12 9.57 21.36
N ASP A 127 -6.74 8.30 21.29
CA ASP A 127 -7.66 7.20 20.99
C ASP A 127 -8.42 7.45 19.67
N ASP A 128 -7.67 7.69 18.59
CA ASP A 128 -8.17 7.95 17.24
C ASP A 128 -9.17 9.13 17.17
N GLY A 129 -8.96 10.15 18.01
CA GLY A 129 -9.76 11.38 18.02
C GLY A 129 -10.96 11.37 18.97
N MET A 130 -11.21 10.25 19.65
CA MET A 130 -12.32 10.12 20.61
C MET A 130 -12.11 10.97 21.87
N ILE A 131 -10.86 11.15 22.29
CA ILE A 131 -10.48 12.05 23.38
C ILE A 131 -9.77 13.25 22.78
N GLN A 132 -10.22 14.45 23.16
CA GLN A 132 -9.72 15.71 22.60
C GLN A 132 -9.25 16.64 23.70
N LEU A 133 -8.05 17.16 23.54
CA LEU A 133 -7.48 18.17 24.43
C LEU A 133 -7.21 19.46 23.64
N ARG A 134 -7.32 20.59 24.35
CA ARG A 134 -6.90 21.90 23.89
C ARG A 134 -5.66 22.34 24.67
N VAL A 135 -4.58 22.67 23.99
CA VAL A 135 -3.39 23.19 24.68
C VAL A 135 -3.69 24.59 25.21
N GLU A 136 -3.47 24.80 26.50
CA GLU A 136 -3.63 26.09 27.17
C GLU A 136 -2.29 26.80 27.35
N ASP A 137 -1.25 26.05 27.74
CA ASP A 137 0.08 26.59 28.04
C ASP A 137 1.17 25.54 27.77
N VAL A 138 2.37 26.00 27.42
CA VAL A 138 3.52 25.14 27.10
C VAL A 138 4.72 25.58 27.91
N THR A 139 5.22 24.67 28.73
CA THR A 139 6.46 24.85 29.50
C THR A 139 7.57 23.95 28.94
N ALA A 140 8.79 24.11 29.44
CA ALA A 140 9.91 23.25 29.08
C ALA A 140 9.63 21.76 29.36
N ASP A 141 8.86 21.45 30.40
CA ASP A 141 8.68 20.08 30.90
C ASP A 141 7.34 19.45 30.56
N GLU A 142 6.33 20.27 30.32
CA GLU A 142 4.96 19.80 30.11
C GLU A 142 4.16 20.73 29.19
N VAL A 143 3.22 20.12 28.46
CA VAL A 143 2.16 20.78 27.70
C VAL A 143 0.88 20.67 28.51
N ARG A 144 0.37 21.79 29.01
CA ARG A 144 -0.85 21.84 29.82
C ARG A 144 -2.06 22.00 28.93
N CYS A 145 -3.03 21.13 29.10
CA CYS A 145 -4.21 21.07 28.27
C CYS A 145 -5.49 21.12 29.09
N ARG A 146 -6.57 21.53 28.42
CA ARG A 146 -7.96 21.35 28.85
C ARG A 146 -8.56 20.15 28.14
N VAL A 147 -9.20 19.25 28.87
CA VAL A 147 -10.00 18.18 28.24
C VAL A 147 -11.24 18.81 27.60
N VAL A 148 -11.37 18.69 26.29
CA VAL A 148 -12.53 19.16 25.52
C VAL A 148 -13.57 18.03 25.42
N ALA A 149 -13.11 16.86 24.96
CA ALA A 149 -13.89 15.63 24.94
C ALA A 149 -13.17 14.60 25.79
N GLY A 150 -13.86 14.11 26.82
CA GLY A 150 -13.34 13.14 27.78
C GLY A 150 -13.48 11.71 27.30
N GLY A 151 -12.92 10.78 28.06
CA GLY A 151 -12.99 9.36 27.76
C GLY A 151 -11.99 8.56 28.58
N ARG A 152 -12.03 7.24 28.38
CA ARG A 152 -11.19 6.31 29.13
C ARG A 152 -9.86 6.11 28.45
N ILE A 153 -8.79 6.58 29.07
CA ILE A 153 -7.42 6.43 28.59
C ILE A 153 -6.74 5.22 29.26
N SER A 154 -5.79 4.61 28.55
CA SER A 154 -5.01 3.47 29.02
C SER A 154 -3.57 3.59 28.54
N ASP A 155 -2.73 2.66 28.99
CA ASP A 155 -1.33 2.53 28.60
C ASP A 155 -1.12 2.59 27.08
N HIS A 156 -0.06 3.28 26.69
CA HIS A 156 0.47 3.28 25.31
C HIS A 156 -0.53 3.70 24.23
N LYS A 157 -1.62 4.36 24.63
CA LYS A 157 -2.59 4.94 23.71
C LYS A 157 -1.91 5.95 22.80
N GLY A 158 -2.27 5.90 21.53
CA GLY A 158 -1.73 6.79 20.50
C GLY A 158 -2.17 8.24 20.73
N ILE A 159 -1.25 9.16 20.45
CA ILE A 159 -1.49 10.59 20.39
C ILE A 159 -1.33 11.03 18.93
N SER A 160 -2.21 11.92 18.48
CA SER A 160 -2.01 12.69 17.26
C SER A 160 -1.95 14.18 17.61
N LEU A 161 -1.09 14.89 16.88
CA LEU A 161 -0.90 16.33 16.95
C LEU A 161 -1.22 16.92 15.57
N PRO A 162 -2.51 17.15 15.27
CA PRO A 162 -2.94 17.68 13.98
C PRO A 162 -2.28 19.02 13.70
N ARG A 163 -1.77 19.21 12.47
CA ARG A 163 -1.16 20.48 12.01
C ARG A 163 0.10 20.92 12.77
N VAL A 164 0.66 20.07 13.64
CA VAL A 164 1.91 20.33 14.34
C VAL A 164 3.02 19.57 13.64
N ALA A 165 4.06 20.29 13.21
CA ALA A 165 5.25 19.66 12.63
C ALA A 165 5.89 18.72 13.66
N LEU A 166 6.24 17.51 13.25
CA LEU A 166 6.92 16.56 14.12
C LEU A 166 8.43 16.62 13.85
N PRO A 167 9.28 17.15 14.74
CA PRO A 167 10.72 17.28 14.50
C PRO A 167 11.49 15.99 14.82
N VAL A 168 10.93 14.84 14.44
CA VAL A 168 11.50 13.51 14.73
C VAL A 168 11.87 12.79 13.43
N SER A 169 12.88 11.92 13.50
CA SER A 169 13.22 11.03 12.38
C SER A 169 12.01 10.15 12.02
N CYS A 170 11.85 9.86 10.73
CA CYS A 170 10.83 8.91 10.26
C CYS A 170 11.19 7.45 10.60
N LEU A 171 12.46 7.18 10.96
CA LEU A 171 12.96 5.86 11.35
C LEU A 171 13.32 5.83 12.84
N THR A 172 12.44 5.22 13.64
CA THR A 172 12.75 4.93 15.04
C THR A 172 13.85 3.87 15.17
N PRO A 173 14.50 3.73 16.34
CA PRO A 173 15.42 2.62 16.59
C PRO A 173 14.79 1.25 16.36
N LYS A 174 13.50 1.10 16.67
CA LYS A 174 12.72 -0.10 16.38
C LYS A 174 12.57 -0.30 14.88
N ASP A 175 12.18 0.73 14.12
CA ASP A 175 12.02 0.61 12.66
C ASP A 175 13.33 0.23 11.97
N ARG A 176 14.49 0.70 12.46
CA ARG A 176 15.80 0.28 11.93
C ARG A 176 16.08 -1.21 12.16
N ALA A 177 15.69 -1.76 13.31
CA ALA A 177 15.81 -3.18 13.59
C ALA A 177 14.81 -4.01 12.74
N ASP A 178 13.57 -3.53 12.63
CA ASP A 178 12.54 -4.13 11.80
C ASP A 178 12.97 -4.14 10.32
N LEU A 179 13.53 -3.05 9.82
CA LEU A 179 13.97 -2.95 8.42
C LEU A 179 15.12 -3.92 8.11
N LYS A 180 16.05 -4.12 9.04
CA LYS A 180 17.09 -5.16 8.92
C LYS A 180 16.48 -6.55 8.82
N PHE A 181 15.51 -6.86 9.69
CA PHE A 181 14.75 -8.11 9.61
C PHE A 181 14.12 -8.30 8.22
N GLY A 182 13.51 -7.25 7.66
CA GLY A 182 12.88 -7.29 6.33
C GLY A 182 13.87 -7.59 5.21
N ILE A 183 15.08 -7.01 5.27
CA ILE A 183 16.17 -7.29 4.34
C ILE A 183 16.58 -8.77 4.43
N GLU A 184 16.83 -9.26 5.65
CA GLU A 184 17.27 -10.65 5.90
C GLU A 184 16.25 -11.69 5.43
N HIS A 185 14.96 -11.39 5.54
CA HIS A 185 13.86 -12.31 5.21
C HIS A 185 13.32 -12.11 3.78
N GLY A 186 13.88 -11.20 3.00
CA GLY A 186 13.52 -10.98 1.59
C GLY A 186 12.07 -10.52 1.41
N VAL A 187 11.64 -9.49 2.15
CA VAL A 187 10.35 -8.83 1.91
C VAL A 187 10.34 -8.11 0.56
N ASP A 188 9.16 -7.92 -0.04
CA ASP A 188 9.05 -7.38 -1.41
C ASP A 188 8.92 -5.86 -1.43
N PHE A 189 8.34 -5.28 -0.37
CA PHE A 189 8.10 -3.85 -0.18
C PHE A 189 8.24 -3.47 1.30
N VAL A 190 8.59 -2.20 1.54
CA VAL A 190 8.58 -1.59 2.88
C VAL A 190 7.66 -0.38 2.88
N ALA A 191 6.61 -0.39 3.69
CA ALA A 191 5.76 0.77 3.96
C ALA A 191 6.36 1.61 5.09
N VAL A 192 6.51 2.90 4.83
CA VAL A 192 7.04 3.88 5.77
C VAL A 192 5.86 4.70 6.32
N SER A 193 5.62 4.61 7.62
CA SER A 193 4.54 5.33 8.33
C SER A 193 4.86 6.80 8.53
N PHE A 194 3.81 7.64 8.62
CA PHE A 194 3.90 9.08 8.92
C PHE A 194 4.87 9.85 8.00
N VAL A 195 4.91 9.53 6.70
CA VAL A 195 5.76 10.25 5.74
C VAL A 195 5.24 11.68 5.57
N ARG A 196 6.14 12.65 5.73
CA ARG A 196 5.85 14.08 5.60
C ARG A 196 6.44 14.67 4.32
N SER A 197 7.60 14.16 3.90
CA SER A 197 8.37 14.74 2.78
C SER A 197 9.23 13.71 2.05
N ALA A 198 9.80 14.14 0.92
CA ALA A 198 10.81 13.35 0.19
C ALA A 198 12.09 13.08 1.02
N ALA A 199 12.39 13.93 2.00
CA ALA A 199 13.55 13.76 2.88
C ALA A 199 13.40 12.53 3.79
N ASP A 200 12.18 12.23 4.24
CA ASP A 200 11.89 11.02 5.03
C ASP A 200 12.20 9.77 4.20
N ILE A 201 11.76 9.75 2.94
CA ILE A 201 12.03 8.63 2.03
C ILE A 201 13.53 8.51 1.71
N ALA A 202 14.23 9.64 1.56
CA ALA A 202 15.67 9.66 1.38
C ALA A 202 16.42 9.11 2.60
N GLU A 203 15.94 9.37 3.82
CA GLU A 203 16.49 8.79 5.06
C GLU A 203 16.40 7.26 5.05
N VAL A 204 15.23 6.71 4.71
CA VAL A 204 15.03 5.26 4.62
C VAL A 204 15.90 4.65 3.53
N ARG A 205 15.94 5.28 2.36
CA ARG A 205 16.74 4.83 1.21
C ARG A 205 18.24 4.82 1.53
N LYS A 206 18.74 5.84 2.25
CA LYS A 206 20.12 5.89 2.72
C LYS A 206 20.42 4.72 3.66
N PHE A 207 19.55 4.45 4.62
CA PHE A 207 19.73 3.31 5.52
C PHE A 207 19.74 1.97 4.78
N LEU A 208 18.81 1.75 3.83
CA LEU A 208 18.81 0.55 2.99
C LEU A 208 20.12 0.39 2.22
N TYR A 209 20.63 1.48 1.62
CA TYR A 209 21.90 1.48 0.90
C TYR A 209 23.08 1.12 1.81
N GLU A 210 23.14 1.67 3.03
CA GLU A 210 24.16 1.32 4.03
C GLU A 210 24.09 -0.15 4.47
N GLN A 211 22.91 -0.78 4.39
CA GLN A 211 22.72 -2.22 4.62
C GLN A 211 22.92 -3.07 3.34
N GLY A 212 23.30 -2.47 2.20
CA GLY A 212 23.49 -3.18 0.94
C GLY A 212 22.19 -3.65 0.27
N ALA A 213 21.05 -3.04 0.61
CA ALA A 213 19.73 -3.42 0.12
C ALA A 213 19.10 -2.35 -0.78
N ALA A 214 18.23 -2.79 -1.70
CA ALA A 214 17.47 -1.93 -2.61
C ALA A 214 16.00 -2.37 -2.64
N LEU A 215 15.32 -2.22 -1.49
CA LEU A 215 13.90 -2.54 -1.35
C LEU A 215 13.01 -1.39 -1.85
N PRO A 216 11.93 -1.69 -2.59
CA PRO A 216 10.92 -0.70 -2.96
C PRO A 216 10.21 -0.10 -1.73
N LEU A 217 10.00 1.21 -1.76
CA LEU A 217 9.38 1.96 -0.65
C LEU A 217 7.94 2.36 -0.97
N VAL A 218 7.05 2.15 -0.01
CA VAL A 218 5.65 2.61 -0.03
C VAL A 218 5.49 3.74 0.99
N ALA A 219 5.22 4.97 0.55
CA ALA A 219 4.94 6.05 1.49
C ALA A 219 3.51 5.96 2.01
N LYS A 220 3.32 5.88 3.33
CA LYS A 220 2.00 5.99 3.95
C LYS A 220 1.65 7.45 4.17
N LEU A 221 0.56 7.86 3.55
CA LEU A 221 0.09 9.22 3.45
C LEU A 221 -0.98 9.45 4.53
N GLU A 222 -0.52 9.93 5.69
CA GLU A 222 -1.25 9.92 6.97
C GLU A 222 -1.31 11.29 7.63
N ARG A 223 -0.76 12.30 6.95
CA ARG A 223 -0.36 13.57 7.54
C ARG A 223 -0.77 14.72 6.63
N HIS A 224 -1.17 15.85 7.21
CA HIS A 224 -1.60 17.04 6.49
C HIS A 224 -0.51 17.59 5.56
N GLU A 225 0.77 17.48 5.94
CA GLU A 225 1.91 17.92 5.13
C GLU A 225 1.99 17.22 3.78
N VAL A 226 1.37 16.03 3.65
CA VAL A 226 1.40 15.25 2.42
C VAL A 226 0.84 16.03 1.25
N PHE A 227 -0.23 16.82 1.42
CA PHE A 227 -0.90 17.45 0.28
C PHE A 227 0.03 18.44 -0.44
N GLU A 228 0.84 19.18 0.32
CA GLU A 228 1.80 20.13 -0.22
C GLU A 228 3.06 19.42 -0.76
N ASN A 229 3.49 18.34 -0.12
CA ASN A 229 4.74 17.64 -0.45
C ASN A 229 4.57 16.46 -1.41
N LEU A 230 3.34 16.10 -1.79
CA LEU A 230 3.04 14.91 -2.58
C LEU A 230 3.84 14.84 -3.89
N PRO A 231 3.97 15.91 -4.70
CA PRO A 231 4.77 15.85 -5.92
C PRO A 231 6.21 15.43 -5.66
N GLY A 232 6.84 15.96 -4.60
CA GLY A 232 8.19 15.59 -4.20
C GLY A 232 8.28 14.13 -3.74
N ILE A 233 7.33 13.70 -2.90
CA ILE A 233 7.27 12.31 -2.40
C ILE A 233 7.16 11.33 -3.58
N LEU A 234 6.27 11.57 -4.53
CA LEU A 234 6.02 10.70 -5.68
C LEU A 234 7.25 10.46 -6.56
N THR A 235 8.20 11.40 -6.62
CA THR A 235 9.46 11.21 -7.37
C THR A 235 10.46 10.27 -6.70
N THR A 236 10.24 9.94 -5.42
CA THR A 236 11.21 9.21 -4.58
C THR A 236 10.73 7.86 -4.09
N VAL A 237 9.48 7.47 -4.38
CA VAL A 237 8.84 6.25 -3.88
C VAL A 237 8.48 5.30 -5.00
N ASP A 238 8.24 4.04 -4.65
CA ASP A 238 7.86 2.98 -5.58
C ASP A 238 6.36 2.69 -5.56
N ALA A 239 5.66 3.08 -4.48
CA ALA A 239 4.21 3.11 -4.35
C ALA A 239 3.80 4.10 -3.24
N VAL A 240 2.50 4.38 -3.13
CA VAL A 240 1.92 5.15 -2.01
C VAL A 240 0.72 4.42 -1.41
N MET A 241 0.44 4.69 -0.14
CA MET A 241 -0.72 4.18 0.58
C MET A 241 -1.52 5.33 1.20
N VAL A 242 -2.77 5.47 0.81
CA VAL A 242 -3.73 6.38 1.46
C VAL A 242 -4.22 5.70 2.73
N ALA A 243 -3.61 6.02 3.87
CA ALA A 243 -3.92 5.43 5.17
C ALA A 243 -4.93 6.32 5.91
N ARG A 244 -6.21 6.10 5.58
CA ARG A 244 -7.35 6.97 5.92
C ARG A 244 -7.63 7.07 7.41
N GLY A 245 -7.32 6.03 8.18
CA GLY A 245 -7.45 6.00 9.63
C GLY A 245 -6.60 7.09 10.29
N ASP A 246 -5.26 6.99 10.18
CA ASP A 246 -4.37 8.01 10.76
C ASP A 246 -4.54 9.37 10.05
N LEU A 247 -4.79 9.40 8.73
CA LEU A 247 -5.06 10.65 8.00
C LEU A 247 -6.29 11.39 8.53
N GLY A 248 -7.40 10.69 8.78
CA GLY A 248 -8.64 11.26 9.29
C GLY A 248 -8.58 11.71 10.75
N VAL A 249 -7.51 11.38 11.46
CA VAL A 249 -7.19 11.97 12.76
C VAL A 249 -6.37 13.25 12.57
N ASP A 250 -5.48 13.31 11.56
CA ASP A 250 -4.60 14.45 11.33
C ASP A 250 -5.27 15.63 10.59
N VAL A 251 -6.28 15.34 9.75
CA VAL A 251 -7.06 16.32 8.98
C VAL A 251 -8.55 16.19 9.29
N PRO A 252 -9.39 17.21 9.01
CA PRO A 252 -10.84 17.08 9.10
C PRO A 252 -11.35 15.86 8.32
N LEU A 253 -12.25 15.07 8.92
CA LEU A 253 -12.75 13.83 8.33
C LEU A 253 -13.43 14.06 6.97
N GLU A 254 -14.10 15.20 6.83
CA GLU A 254 -14.75 15.64 5.59
C GLU A 254 -13.75 15.94 4.45
N ASP A 255 -12.48 16.21 4.75
CA ASP A 255 -11.43 16.47 3.75
C ASP A 255 -10.82 15.16 3.20
N VAL A 256 -10.87 14.06 3.97
CA VAL A 256 -10.23 12.78 3.62
C VAL A 256 -10.69 12.25 2.25
N PRO A 257 -11.99 12.23 1.89
CA PRO A 257 -12.41 11.77 0.56
C PRO A 257 -11.85 12.61 -0.59
N HIS A 258 -11.72 13.93 -0.40
CA HIS A 258 -11.12 14.81 -1.40
C HIS A 258 -9.62 14.53 -1.54
N MET A 259 -8.91 14.41 -0.41
CA MET A 259 -7.47 14.11 -0.40
C MET A 259 -7.18 12.74 -1.03
N GLN A 260 -7.97 11.71 -0.75
CA GLN A 260 -7.84 10.40 -1.41
C GLN A 260 -7.88 10.52 -2.93
N LYS A 261 -8.89 11.23 -3.47
CA LYS A 261 -9.06 11.42 -4.91
C LYS A 261 -7.85 12.12 -5.52
N GLU A 262 -7.37 13.19 -4.90
CA GLU A 262 -6.24 13.95 -5.42
C GLU A 262 -4.93 13.15 -5.34
N ILE A 263 -4.71 12.40 -4.24
CA ILE A 263 -3.57 11.50 -4.11
C ILE A 263 -3.57 10.44 -5.21
N ILE A 264 -4.69 9.74 -5.42
CA ILE A 264 -4.80 8.70 -6.45
C ILE A 264 -4.53 9.31 -7.84
N LYS A 265 -5.13 10.46 -8.13
CA LYS A 265 -4.95 11.16 -9.41
C LYS A 265 -3.49 11.53 -9.66
N GLN A 266 -2.81 12.14 -8.69
CA GLN A 266 -1.40 12.52 -8.84
C GLN A 266 -0.47 11.30 -8.91
N ALA A 267 -0.72 10.26 -8.09
CA ALA A 267 0.05 9.02 -8.11
C ALA A 267 -0.07 8.33 -9.49
N ARG A 268 -1.27 8.26 -10.05
CA ARG A 268 -1.50 7.73 -11.41
C ARG A 268 -0.79 8.57 -12.48
N ALA A 269 -0.84 9.89 -12.40
CA ALA A 269 -0.12 10.77 -13.33
C ALA A 269 1.41 10.54 -13.24
N ALA A 270 1.93 10.31 -12.03
CA ALA A 270 3.32 9.97 -11.77
C ALA A 270 3.69 8.50 -12.06
N LYS A 271 2.71 7.68 -12.49
CA LYS A 271 2.89 6.23 -12.72
C LYS A 271 3.35 5.46 -11.48
N ILE A 272 2.91 5.91 -10.31
CA ILE A 272 3.18 5.29 -9.01
C ILE A 272 1.92 4.51 -8.56
N PRO A 273 2.02 3.20 -8.26
CA PRO A 273 0.92 2.42 -7.71
C PRO A 273 0.38 3.01 -6.40
N VAL A 274 -0.94 2.99 -6.23
CA VAL A 274 -1.61 3.50 -5.02
C VAL A 274 -2.47 2.42 -4.34
N ILE A 275 -2.28 2.28 -3.03
CA ILE A 275 -3.07 1.44 -2.13
C ILE A 275 -4.06 2.34 -1.38
N VAL A 276 -5.36 2.02 -1.38
CA VAL A 276 -6.33 2.65 -0.48
C VAL A 276 -6.55 1.73 0.72
N ALA A 277 -6.34 2.27 1.92
CA ALA A 277 -6.21 1.49 3.14
C ALA A 277 -7.11 1.96 4.27
N THR A 278 -7.33 1.04 5.23
CA THR A 278 -8.07 1.19 6.50
C THR A 278 -9.57 1.43 6.35
N GLN A 279 -10.38 0.80 7.21
CA GLN A 279 -11.84 0.95 7.26
C GLN A 279 -12.56 0.70 5.92
N MET A 280 -12.04 -0.21 5.09
CA MET A 280 -12.66 -0.54 3.81
C MET A 280 -13.90 -1.43 4.01
N LEU A 281 -13.79 -2.46 4.86
CA LEU A 281 -14.89 -3.36 5.22
C LEU A 281 -14.90 -3.59 6.75
N GLU A 282 -14.68 -2.53 7.54
CA GLU A 282 -14.47 -2.58 9.00
C GLU A 282 -15.50 -3.43 9.75
N SER A 283 -16.78 -3.32 9.40
CA SER A 283 -17.86 -4.09 10.02
C SER A 283 -17.65 -5.61 9.89
N MET A 284 -16.92 -6.05 8.86
CA MET A 284 -16.60 -7.46 8.64
C MET A 284 -15.57 -8.05 9.62
N VAL A 285 -14.95 -7.22 10.47
CA VAL A 285 -14.19 -7.72 11.63
C VAL A 285 -15.09 -8.61 12.52
N THR A 286 -16.36 -8.22 12.68
CA THR A 286 -17.30 -8.93 13.57
C THR A 286 -18.53 -9.50 12.85
N HIS A 287 -18.86 -9.01 11.66
CA HIS A 287 -20.02 -9.43 10.88
C HIS A 287 -19.63 -10.17 9.59
N LEU A 288 -20.51 -11.06 9.10
CA LEU A 288 -20.25 -11.81 7.87
C LEU A 288 -20.48 -10.99 6.59
N ARG A 289 -21.16 -9.84 6.70
CA ARG A 289 -21.50 -8.97 5.57
C ARG A 289 -21.16 -7.53 5.89
N PRO A 290 -20.67 -6.76 4.92
CA PRO A 290 -20.41 -5.35 5.10
C PRO A 290 -21.71 -4.53 5.02
N THR A 291 -21.61 -3.28 5.42
CA THR A 291 -22.63 -2.26 5.21
C THR A 291 -22.66 -1.80 3.74
N ARG A 292 -23.75 -1.12 3.35
CA ARG A 292 -23.84 -0.51 2.01
C ARG A 292 -22.85 0.63 1.82
N ALA A 293 -22.53 1.34 2.90
CA ALA A 293 -21.56 2.44 2.88
C ALA A 293 -20.14 1.91 2.57
N GLU A 294 -19.72 0.83 3.23
CA GLU A 294 -18.44 0.17 2.96
C GLU A 294 -18.33 -0.36 1.53
N VAL A 295 -19.40 -0.97 1.01
CA VAL A 295 -19.44 -1.41 -0.40
C VAL A 295 -19.26 -0.21 -1.35
N SER A 296 -19.94 0.91 -1.06
CA SER A 296 -19.81 2.14 -1.84
C SER A 296 -18.40 2.73 -1.77
N ASP A 297 -17.77 2.67 -0.59
CA ASP A 297 -16.43 3.19 -0.35
C ASP A 297 -15.36 2.40 -1.14
N VAL A 298 -15.40 1.07 -1.04
CA VAL A 298 -14.53 0.19 -1.84
C VAL A 298 -14.70 0.44 -3.33
N ALA A 299 -15.95 0.52 -3.82
CA ALA A 299 -16.22 0.79 -5.23
C ALA A 299 -15.68 2.16 -5.65
N THR A 300 -15.84 3.18 -4.80
CA THR A 300 -15.35 4.55 -5.08
C THR A 300 -13.83 4.60 -5.19
N ALA A 301 -13.11 3.91 -4.32
CA ALA A 301 -11.65 3.81 -4.42
C ALA A 301 -11.20 3.23 -5.78
N ILE A 302 -11.97 2.28 -6.32
CA ILE A 302 -11.71 1.67 -7.63
C ILE A 302 -12.10 2.62 -8.77
N PHE A 303 -13.22 3.33 -8.67
CA PHE A 303 -13.62 4.36 -9.63
C PHE A 303 -12.59 5.50 -9.72
N ASP A 304 -11.98 5.85 -8.59
CA ASP A 304 -10.91 6.85 -8.54
C ASP A 304 -9.60 6.34 -9.19
N GLY A 305 -9.47 5.02 -9.35
CA GLY A 305 -8.40 4.38 -10.08
C GLY A 305 -7.33 3.75 -9.19
N ALA A 306 -7.65 3.35 -7.95
CA ALA A 306 -6.71 2.66 -7.08
C ALA A 306 -6.12 1.39 -7.71
N ASP A 307 -4.82 1.17 -7.54
CA ASP A 307 -4.18 -0.08 -7.99
C ASP A 307 -4.52 -1.23 -7.06
N ALA A 308 -4.64 -0.93 -5.75
CA ALA A 308 -4.96 -1.90 -4.73
C ALA A 308 -5.88 -1.33 -3.64
N VAL A 309 -6.62 -2.23 -3.02
CA VAL A 309 -7.43 -1.98 -1.82
C VAL A 309 -6.93 -2.87 -0.69
N MET A 310 -6.96 -2.38 0.56
CA MET A 310 -6.36 -3.06 1.70
C MET A 310 -7.35 -3.37 2.82
N LEU A 311 -7.28 -4.61 3.31
CA LEU A 311 -7.93 -5.07 4.53
C LEU A 311 -6.92 -5.04 5.69
N SER A 312 -7.34 -4.43 6.80
CA SER A 312 -6.57 -4.24 8.03
C SER A 312 -6.99 -5.25 9.09
N ALA A 313 -7.86 -4.85 10.03
CA ALA A 313 -8.30 -5.72 11.11
C ALA A 313 -9.16 -6.88 10.59
N GLU A 314 -9.87 -6.67 9.48
CA GLU A 314 -10.78 -7.63 8.86
C GLU A 314 -10.09 -8.98 8.61
N THR A 315 -8.84 -8.96 8.16
CA THR A 315 -8.05 -10.18 7.90
C THR A 315 -7.07 -10.52 9.02
N ALA A 316 -6.61 -9.54 9.80
CA ALA A 316 -5.61 -9.78 10.84
C ALA A 316 -6.20 -10.43 12.09
N THR A 317 -7.34 -9.93 12.57
CA THR A 317 -7.97 -10.33 13.84
C THR A 317 -9.47 -10.58 13.72
N GLY A 318 -10.06 -10.33 12.54
CA GLY A 318 -11.47 -10.51 12.28
C GLY A 318 -11.94 -11.97 12.34
N ARG A 319 -13.24 -12.13 12.53
CA ARG A 319 -13.90 -13.46 12.61
C ARG A 319 -14.05 -14.14 11.26
N TYR A 320 -14.05 -13.37 10.18
CA TYR A 320 -14.36 -13.84 8.82
C TYR A 320 -13.31 -13.36 7.79
N PRO A 321 -12.03 -13.69 7.97
CA PRO A 321 -10.95 -13.08 7.20
C PRO A 321 -11.01 -13.45 5.72
N ALA A 322 -11.32 -14.71 5.37
CA ALA A 322 -11.43 -15.13 3.97
C ALA A 322 -12.66 -14.54 3.29
N GLU A 323 -13.80 -14.48 4.00
CA GLU A 323 -15.06 -13.95 3.50
C GLU A 323 -14.98 -12.43 3.26
N ALA A 324 -14.18 -11.70 4.05
CA ALA A 324 -13.84 -10.30 3.81
C ALA A 324 -13.07 -10.14 2.49
N VAL A 325 -12.07 -11.00 2.22
CA VAL A 325 -11.33 -10.99 0.94
C VAL A 325 -12.24 -11.33 -0.23
N GLU A 326 -13.08 -12.36 -0.12
CA GLU A 326 -14.03 -12.74 -1.18
C GLU A 326 -15.01 -11.60 -1.47
N THR A 327 -15.48 -10.91 -0.43
CA THR A 327 -16.38 -9.77 -0.57
C THR A 327 -15.70 -8.60 -1.26
N MET A 328 -14.48 -8.25 -0.83
CA MET A 328 -13.63 -7.25 -1.49
C MET A 328 -13.43 -7.58 -2.97
N ALA A 329 -13.13 -8.85 -3.29
CA ALA A 329 -12.92 -9.31 -4.66
C ALA A 329 -14.19 -9.19 -5.52
N ARG A 330 -15.37 -9.54 -4.99
CA ARG A 330 -16.65 -9.39 -5.70
C ARG A 330 -16.98 -7.92 -5.99
N ILE A 331 -16.76 -7.03 -5.01
CA ILE A 331 -16.97 -5.59 -5.21
C ILE A 331 -16.00 -5.07 -6.29
N ALA A 332 -14.74 -5.49 -6.23
CA ALA A 332 -13.73 -5.07 -7.18
C ALA A 332 -14.07 -5.46 -8.62
N VAL A 333 -14.43 -6.72 -8.86
CA VAL A 333 -14.85 -7.19 -10.19
C VAL A 333 -16.04 -6.38 -10.71
N ARG A 334 -17.04 -6.14 -9.86
CA ARG A 334 -18.23 -5.38 -10.27
C ARG A 334 -17.93 -3.90 -10.58
N ALA A 335 -17.06 -3.27 -9.79
CA ALA A 335 -16.64 -1.90 -10.02
C ALA A 335 -15.80 -1.78 -11.31
N GLU A 336 -14.88 -2.71 -11.53
CA GLU A 336 -14.03 -2.78 -12.74
C GLU A 336 -14.85 -2.89 -14.03
N GLU A 337 -15.92 -3.69 -14.04
CA GLU A 337 -16.85 -3.80 -15.19
C GLU A 337 -17.41 -2.44 -15.61
N THR A 338 -17.66 -1.55 -14.64
CA THR A 338 -18.21 -0.21 -14.89
C THR A 338 -17.12 0.73 -15.42
N VAL A 339 -15.95 0.76 -14.77
CA VAL A 339 -14.81 1.61 -15.18
C VAL A 339 -14.36 1.29 -16.60
N LEU A 340 -14.21 0.00 -16.93
CA LEU A 340 -13.74 -0.44 -18.25
C LEU A 340 -14.75 -0.14 -19.37
N ALA A 341 -16.04 -0.03 -19.06
CA ALA A 341 -17.05 0.40 -20.02
C ALA A 341 -16.93 1.89 -20.38
N ASP A 342 -16.56 2.75 -19.43
CA ASP A 342 -16.55 4.22 -19.56
C ASP A 342 -15.19 4.81 -19.99
N GLU A 343 -14.09 4.12 -19.69
CA GLU A 343 -12.69 4.47 -20.01
C GLU A 343 -12.41 4.95 -21.47
N PRO A 344 -13.05 4.39 -22.53
CA PRO A 344 -12.84 4.82 -23.92
C PRO A 344 -13.07 6.32 -24.18
N LEU A 345 -13.98 6.94 -23.41
CA LEU A 345 -14.41 8.33 -23.59
C LEU A 345 -13.51 9.32 -22.84
N GLN A 346 -12.94 8.90 -21.71
CA GLN A 346 -12.09 9.77 -20.87
C GLN A 346 -10.68 9.92 -21.43
N ARG A 347 -10.08 8.87 -22.01
CA ARG A 347 -8.71 8.93 -22.58
C ARG A 347 -8.59 9.90 -23.76
N ARG A 348 -9.65 10.10 -24.53
CA ARG A 348 -9.67 11.10 -25.62
C ARG A 348 -9.59 12.54 -25.12
N ARG A 349 -9.88 12.80 -23.84
CA ARG A 349 -9.93 14.15 -23.26
C ARG A 349 -8.68 14.58 -22.49
N GLN A 350 -7.77 13.68 -22.12
CA GLN A 350 -6.65 13.96 -21.19
C GLN A 350 -5.26 14.15 -21.82
N ARG A 351 -5.15 14.32 -23.15
CA ARG A 351 -3.85 14.58 -23.77
C ARG A 351 -3.53 16.08 -23.82
N ASP A 352 -3.06 16.61 -22.71
CA ASP A 352 -2.42 17.93 -22.67
C ASP A 352 -0.88 17.79 -22.66
N GLY A 353 -0.27 18.10 -23.81
CA GLY A 353 1.03 18.79 -23.93
C GLY A 353 2.34 18.16 -23.43
N ALA A 354 2.34 17.06 -22.68
CA ALA A 354 3.59 16.49 -22.15
C ALA A 354 4.39 15.74 -23.25
N ALA A 355 5.71 15.92 -23.27
CA ALA A 355 6.61 15.14 -24.12
C ALA A 355 6.53 13.64 -23.75
N VAL A 356 6.13 12.80 -24.72
CA VAL A 356 5.93 11.36 -24.52
C VAL A 356 7.24 10.63 -24.86
N GLY A 357 7.80 9.89 -23.91
CA GLY A 357 8.96 9.03 -24.15
C GLY A 357 8.61 7.79 -24.99
N PHE A 358 9.62 7.10 -25.51
CA PHE A 358 9.42 5.85 -26.27
C PHE A 358 8.60 4.80 -25.49
N PRO A 359 8.87 4.53 -24.20
CA PRO A 359 8.08 3.57 -23.43
C PRO A 359 6.59 3.93 -23.37
N GLU A 360 6.27 5.20 -23.13
CA GLU A 360 4.91 5.69 -23.03
C GLU A 360 4.17 5.55 -24.36
N ALA A 361 4.82 5.93 -25.46
CA ALA A 361 4.24 5.81 -26.79
C ALA A 361 3.96 4.35 -27.17
N VAL A 362 4.88 3.44 -26.85
CA VAL A 362 4.70 1.99 -27.06
C VAL A 362 3.56 1.46 -26.19
N SER A 363 3.47 1.90 -24.93
CA SER A 363 2.41 1.48 -24.00
C SER A 363 1.02 1.90 -24.48
N ASP A 364 0.89 3.16 -24.92
CA ASP A 364 -0.34 3.71 -25.52
C ASP A 364 -0.72 2.91 -26.78
N ALA A 365 0.24 2.70 -27.68
CA ALA A 365 0.02 1.96 -28.92
C ALA A 365 -0.40 0.51 -28.64
N ALA A 366 0.18 -0.13 -27.62
CA ALA A 366 -0.16 -1.50 -27.24
C ALA A 366 -1.59 -1.61 -26.72
N ALA A 367 -2.02 -0.69 -25.85
CA ALA A 367 -3.40 -0.65 -25.35
C ALA A 367 -4.41 -0.43 -26.50
N MET A 368 -4.10 0.49 -27.43
CA MET A 368 -4.93 0.75 -28.60
C MET A 368 -5.01 -0.45 -29.54
N ALA A 369 -3.87 -1.07 -29.85
CA ALA A 369 -3.80 -2.22 -30.74
C ALA A 369 -4.51 -3.44 -30.15
N ALA A 370 -4.32 -3.69 -28.85
CA ALA A 370 -4.98 -4.80 -28.16
C ALA A 370 -6.51 -4.70 -28.28
N ARG A 371 -7.06 -3.51 -28.04
CA ARG A 371 -8.49 -3.27 -28.20
C ARG A 371 -8.96 -3.42 -29.64
N ALA A 372 -8.24 -2.82 -30.60
CA ALA A 372 -8.61 -2.85 -32.02
C ALA A 372 -8.64 -4.27 -32.58
N LEU A 373 -7.69 -5.11 -32.16
CA LEU A 373 -7.55 -6.49 -32.60
C LEU A 373 -8.35 -7.49 -31.77
N LYS A 374 -9.05 -7.01 -30.71
CA LYS A 374 -9.68 -7.86 -29.70
C LYS A 374 -8.70 -8.92 -29.16
N ALA A 375 -7.48 -8.47 -28.86
CA ALA A 375 -6.42 -9.32 -28.36
C ALA A 375 -6.83 -9.98 -27.04
N GLN A 376 -6.35 -11.20 -26.83
CA GLN A 376 -6.62 -11.97 -25.63
C GLN A 376 -5.83 -11.46 -24.43
N ALA A 377 -4.65 -10.87 -24.65
CA ALA A 377 -3.81 -10.28 -23.61
C ALA A 377 -2.78 -9.29 -24.19
N ILE A 378 -2.29 -8.39 -23.33
CA ILE A 378 -1.02 -7.70 -23.52
C ILE A 378 0.05 -8.43 -22.72
N VAL A 379 1.12 -8.84 -23.39
CA VAL A 379 2.26 -9.51 -22.79
C VAL A 379 3.41 -8.52 -22.63
N ALA A 380 3.86 -8.31 -21.40
CA ALA A 380 4.96 -7.42 -21.08
C ALA A 380 6.21 -8.20 -20.71
N PHE A 381 7.22 -8.15 -21.56
CA PHE A 381 8.54 -8.69 -21.24
C PHE A 381 9.35 -7.65 -20.46
N THR A 382 9.79 -8.00 -19.25
CA THR A 382 10.35 -7.00 -18.34
C THR A 382 11.40 -7.54 -17.36
N GLN A 383 12.49 -6.80 -17.22
CA GLN A 383 13.52 -7.11 -16.21
C GLN A 383 13.24 -6.46 -14.87
N SER A 384 12.80 -5.20 -14.84
CA SER A 384 12.57 -4.42 -13.61
C SER A 384 11.08 -4.25 -13.24
N GLY A 385 10.18 -4.77 -14.07
CA GLY A 385 8.73 -4.55 -13.96
C GLY A 385 8.25 -3.25 -14.60
N PHE A 386 9.15 -2.37 -15.06
CA PHE A 386 8.81 -1.05 -15.60
C PHE A 386 7.78 -1.10 -16.74
N SER A 387 8.03 -1.92 -17.78
CA SER A 387 7.09 -2.09 -18.91
C SER A 387 5.70 -2.53 -18.47
N ALA A 388 5.63 -3.48 -17.53
CA ALA A 388 4.37 -4.01 -17.03
C ALA A 388 3.60 -2.96 -16.21
N ARG A 389 4.29 -2.18 -15.37
CA ARG A 389 3.69 -1.05 -14.64
C ARG A 389 3.18 0.02 -15.59
N LEU A 390 3.91 0.31 -16.66
CA LEU A 390 3.51 1.32 -17.63
C LEU A 390 2.23 0.95 -18.37
N ILE A 391 2.06 -0.33 -18.75
CA ILE A 391 0.79 -0.83 -19.31
C ILE A 391 -0.30 -0.87 -18.26
N SER A 392 0.01 -1.25 -17.01
CA SER A 392 -0.94 -1.23 -15.89
C SER A 392 -1.56 0.16 -15.68
N HIS A 393 -0.75 1.23 -15.81
CA HIS A 393 -1.24 2.61 -15.74
C HIS A 393 -2.18 2.98 -16.89
N GLN A 394 -1.97 2.36 -18.06
CA GLN A 394 -2.87 2.48 -19.20
C GLN A 394 -4.18 1.71 -19.01
N ARG A 395 -4.44 1.06 -17.86
CA ARG A 395 -5.72 0.39 -17.53
C ARG A 395 -6.39 -0.34 -18.72
N PRO A 396 -5.69 -1.20 -19.49
CA PRO A 396 -6.28 -1.85 -20.66
C PRO A 396 -7.46 -2.74 -20.25
N ASP A 397 -8.41 -2.90 -21.16
CA ASP A 397 -9.57 -3.81 -21.02
C ASP A 397 -9.15 -5.29 -21.05
N VAL A 398 -8.02 -5.59 -21.70
CA VAL A 398 -7.44 -6.94 -21.76
C VAL A 398 -6.47 -7.24 -20.60
N PRO A 399 -6.27 -8.53 -20.25
CA PRO A 399 -5.29 -8.93 -19.25
C PRO A 399 -3.86 -8.53 -19.58
N ILE A 400 -3.09 -8.21 -18.54
CA ILE A 400 -1.65 -7.96 -18.64
C ILE A 400 -0.92 -9.18 -18.06
N ILE A 401 -0.03 -9.77 -18.87
CA ILE A 401 0.80 -10.91 -18.46
C ILE A 401 2.26 -10.49 -18.57
N ALA A 402 2.92 -10.35 -17.42
CA ALA A 402 4.31 -9.97 -17.34
C ALA A 402 5.23 -11.20 -17.26
N PHE A 403 6.22 -11.27 -18.13
CA PHE A 403 7.29 -12.26 -18.06
C PHE A 403 8.57 -11.59 -17.57
N THR A 404 9.19 -12.18 -16.56
CA THR A 404 10.44 -11.69 -15.96
C THR A 404 11.33 -12.85 -15.52
N PRO A 405 12.67 -12.74 -15.64
CA PRO A 405 13.60 -13.74 -15.13
C PRO A 405 13.87 -13.59 -13.63
N THR A 406 13.33 -12.56 -12.99
CA THR A 406 13.66 -12.20 -11.61
C THR A 406 12.47 -12.49 -10.69
N VAL A 407 12.67 -13.36 -9.71
CA VAL A 407 11.65 -13.75 -8.72
C VAL A 407 11.09 -12.55 -7.96
N ASP A 408 11.96 -11.64 -7.52
CA ASP A 408 11.55 -10.44 -6.78
C ASP A 408 10.66 -9.53 -7.62
N VAL A 409 10.95 -9.41 -8.92
CA VAL A 409 10.13 -8.60 -9.84
C VAL A 409 8.80 -9.28 -10.10
N ARG A 410 8.78 -10.61 -10.24
CA ARG A 410 7.53 -11.38 -10.32
C ARG A 410 6.65 -11.12 -9.11
N ARG A 411 7.21 -11.11 -7.90
CA ARG A 411 6.50 -10.82 -6.65
C ARG A 411 6.03 -9.37 -6.59
N ARG A 412 6.91 -8.39 -6.83
CA ARG A 412 6.58 -6.96 -6.79
C ARG A 412 5.44 -6.57 -7.73
N LEU A 413 5.34 -7.23 -8.89
CA LEU A 413 4.23 -7.01 -9.83
C LEU A 413 2.86 -7.47 -9.31
N ALA A 414 2.79 -8.22 -8.21
CA ALA A 414 1.52 -8.56 -7.56
C ALA A 414 0.75 -7.34 -7.04
N LEU A 415 1.45 -6.22 -6.80
CA LEU A 415 0.83 -4.93 -6.44
C LEU A 415 0.37 -4.11 -7.67
N SER A 416 0.81 -4.46 -8.88
CA SER A 416 0.50 -3.69 -10.09
C SER A 416 -0.86 -4.08 -10.67
N TRP A 417 -1.79 -3.13 -10.76
CA TRP A 417 -3.16 -3.34 -11.27
C TRP A 417 -3.20 -4.14 -12.58
N GLY A 418 -4.08 -5.12 -12.66
CA GLY A 418 -4.31 -5.91 -13.87
C GLY A 418 -3.19 -6.86 -14.28
N VAL A 419 -2.01 -6.81 -13.63
CA VAL A 419 -0.84 -7.62 -13.97
C VAL A 419 -0.90 -8.99 -13.31
N SER A 420 -0.71 -10.03 -14.10
CA SER A 420 -0.29 -11.36 -13.65
C SER A 420 1.15 -11.59 -14.08
N SER A 421 1.95 -12.30 -13.30
CA SER A 421 3.38 -12.46 -13.57
C SER A 421 3.82 -13.92 -13.64
N ARG A 422 4.76 -14.19 -14.55
CA ARG A 422 5.36 -15.50 -14.83
C ARG A 422 6.88 -15.38 -14.84
N LEU A 423 7.56 -16.44 -14.39
CA LEU A 423 9.00 -16.56 -14.57
C LEU A 423 9.29 -17.00 -16.00
N ILE A 424 10.40 -16.50 -16.53
CA ILE A 424 10.94 -16.91 -17.82
C ILE A 424 12.46 -17.04 -17.73
N ARG A 425 13.05 -17.90 -18.53
CA ARG A 425 14.51 -17.93 -18.66
C ARG A 425 15.00 -16.68 -19.38
N LYS A 426 16.27 -16.34 -19.19
CA LYS A 426 16.90 -15.33 -20.04
C LYS A 426 17.03 -15.88 -21.46
N VAL A 427 16.66 -15.06 -22.44
CA VAL A 427 16.69 -15.35 -23.89
C VAL A 427 17.50 -14.26 -24.57
N GLU A 428 18.14 -14.56 -25.69
CA GLU A 428 19.08 -13.62 -26.32
C GLU A 428 18.44 -12.89 -27.50
N THR A 429 17.44 -13.50 -28.13
CA THR A 429 16.78 -12.94 -29.32
C THR A 429 15.30 -12.64 -29.09
N THR A 430 14.74 -11.77 -29.93
CA THR A 430 13.29 -11.48 -29.90
C THR A 430 12.48 -12.70 -30.36
N ASP A 431 13.02 -13.55 -31.22
CA ASP A 431 12.31 -14.74 -31.71
C ASP A 431 12.23 -15.82 -30.62
N GLU A 432 13.33 -16.10 -29.91
CA GLU A 432 13.33 -16.98 -28.74
C GLU A 432 12.36 -16.48 -27.66
N MET A 433 12.28 -15.16 -27.45
CA MET A 433 11.33 -14.56 -26.52
C MET A 433 9.89 -14.89 -26.91
N VAL A 434 9.53 -14.77 -28.19
CA VAL A 434 8.17 -15.06 -28.66
C VAL A 434 7.85 -16.55 -28.52
N GLU A 435 8.78 -17.44 -28.87
CA GLU A 435 8.61 -18.88 -28.73
C GLU A 435 8.37 -19.29 -27.26
N GLU A 436 9.15 -18.74 -26.34
CA GLU A 436 9.03 -19.04 -24.92
C GLU A 436 7.73 -18.49 -24.31
N ILE A 437 7.34 -17.26 -24.70
CA ILE A 437 6.04 -16.66 -24.32
C ILE A 437 4.90 -17.54 -24.80
N GLU A 438 4.89 -17.90 -26.08
CA GLU A 438 3.83 -18.69 -26.69
C GLU A 438 3.71 -20.06 -26.01
N SER A 439 4.83 -20.74 -25.82
CA SER A 439 4.86 -22.03 -25.14
C SER A 439 4.35 -21.93 -23.70
N ALA A 440 4.75 -20.89 -22.95
CA ALA A 440 4.30 -20.69 -21.57
C ALA A 440 2.79 -20.41 -21.47
N LEU A 441 2.26 -19.53 -22.33
CA LEU A 441 0.84 -19.15 -22.33
C LEU A 441 -0.08 -20.28 -22.80
N LEU A 442 0.38 -21.13 -23.73
CA LEU A 442 -0.35 -22.33 -24.15
C LEU A 442 -0.37 -23.38 -23.03
N ARG A 443 0.77 -23.58 -22.34
CA ARG A 443 0.88 -24.56 -21.23
C ARG A 443 -0.03 -24.23 -20.06
N ASP A 444 -0.15 -22.96 -19.68
CA ASP A 444 -1.00 -22.55 -18.55
C ASP A 444 -2.45 -22.22 -18.94
N GLY A 445 -2.79 -22.34 -20.22
CA GLY A 445 -4.13 -22.14 -20.75
C GLY A 445 -4.58 -20.67 -20.82
N SER A 446 -3.66 -19.72 -20.65
CA SER A 446 -3.98 -18.28 -20.76
C SER A 446 -4.42 -17.86 -22.17
N VAL A 447 -3.94 -18.58 -23.19
CA VAL A 447 -4.29 -18.35 -24.61
C VAL A 447 -4.49 -19.68 -25.33
N ARG A 448 -5.12 -19.62 -26.51
CA ARG A 448 -5.35 -20.73 -27.43
C ARG A 448 -4.71 -20.44 -28.79
N ILE A 449 -4.53 -21.49 -29.59
CA ILE A 449 -4.12 -21.35 -31.01
C ILE A 449 -5.10 -20.40 -31.72
N ASN A 450 -4.56 -19.51 -32.55
CA ASN A 450 -5.23 -18.41 -33.25
C ASN A 450 -5.62 -17.18 -32.42
N ASP A 451 -5.44 -17.19 -31.10
CA ASP A 451 -5.60 -15.98 -30.29
C ASP A 451 -4.57 -14.93 -30.72
N VAL A 452 -4.96 -13.66 -30.63
CA VAL A 452 -4.08 -12.53 -30.90
C VAL A 452 -3.56 -12.00 -29.57
N ILE A 453 -2.26 -11.77 -29.45
CA ILE A 453 -1.64 -11.10 -28.31
C ILE A 453 -0.84 -9.88 -28.79
N VAL A 454 -0.69 -8.90 -27.91
CA VAL A 454 0.20 -7.75 -28.13
C VAL A 454 1.39 -7.90 -27.19
N ILE A 455 2.58 -8.01 -27.75
CA ILE A 455 3.83 -8.16 -27.00
C ILE A 455 4.53 -6.81 -26.94
N ILE A 456 4.94 -6.38 -25.74
CA ILE A 456 5.84 -5.25 -25.56
C ILE A 456 7.16 -5.71 -24.92
N SER A 457 8.27 -5.13 -25.37
CA SER A 457 9.61 -5.38 -24.82
C SER A 457 10.55 -4.20 -25.06
N GLY A 458 11.80 -4.33 -24.61
CA GLY A 458 12.88 -3.40 -24.91
C GLY A 458 13.99 -4.08 -25.70
N ALA A 459 14.53 -3.38 -26.70
CA ALA A 459 15.68 -3.77 -27.50
C ALA A 459 16.79 -2.70 -27.34
N PRO A 460 18.03 -3.07 -26.96
CA PRO A 460 18.51 -4.41 -26.68
C PRO A 460 17.84 -5.06 -25.45
N MET A 461 17.75 -6.39 -25.48
CA MET A 461 17.14 -7.18 -24.41
C MET A 461 17.92 -7.02 -23.10
N TRP A 462 17.22 -7.16 -21.97
CA TRP A 462 17.81 -7.08 -20.63
C TRP A 462 18.47 -5.73 -20.27
N VAL A 463 18.05 -4.67 -20.96
CA VAL A 463 18.33 -3.29 -20.56
C VAL A 463 17.06 -2.71 -19.94
N THR A 464 17.19 -2.19 -18.73
CA THR A 464 16.07 -1.62 -17.98
C THR A 464 15.69 -0.25 -18.53
N GLY A 465 14.39 0.07 -18.57
CA GLY A 465 13.91 1.40 -18.93
C GLY A 465 13.79 1.67 -20.44
N THR A 466 14.13 0.71 -21.30
CA THR A 466 14.21 0.89 -22.76
C THR A 466 13.03 0.26 -23.52
N THR A 467 11.83 0.22 -22.95
CA THR A 467 10.64 -0.30 -23.64
C THR A 467 10.43 0.47 -24.96
N ASN A 468 10.66 -0.18 -26.09
CA ASN A 468 10.69 0.47 -27.40
C ASN A 468 10.21 -0.46 -28.54
N LEU A 469 9.78 -1.68 -28.23
CA LEU A 469 9.30 -2.66 -29.20
C LEU A 469 7.85 -3.05 -28.90
N LEU A 470 7.04 -3.11 -29.96
CA LEU A 470 5.69 -3.64 -29.97
C LEU A 470 5.58 -4.66 -31.10
N LYS A 471 5.12 -5.87 -30.78
CA LYS A 471 4.84 -6.94 -31.76
C LYS A 471 3.40 -7.41 -31.62
N LEU A 472 2.68 -7.43 -32.73
CA LEU A 472 1.37 -8.09 -32.83
C LEU A 472 1.62 -9.54 -33.22
N HIS A 473 1.11 -10.48 -32.44
CA HIS A 473 1.40 -11.90 -32.64
C HIS A 473 0.12 -12.73 -32.60
N ARG A 474 0.01 -13.68 -33.54
CA ARG A 474 -1.05 -14.69 -33.54
C ARG A 474 -0.45 -16.01 -33.08
N ILE A 475 -1.02 -16.58 -32.03
CA ILE A 475 -0.56 -17.84 -31.45
C ILE A 475 -0.69 -18.96 -32.50
N GLY A 476 0.41 -19.71 -32.71
CA GLY A 476 0.52 -20.78 -33.71
C GLY A 476 0.93 -20.33 -35.11
N GLU A 477 1.03 -19.03 -35.39
CA GLU A 477 1.48 -18.53 -36.70
C GLU A 477 3.01 -18.35 -36.68
N ARG A 478 3.74 -19.25 -37.35
CA ARG A 478 5.17 -19.10 -37.63
C ARG A 478 5.33 -18.47 -39.01
N ARG A 479 5.82 -17.23 -39.07
CA ARG A 479 6.27 -16.60 -40.32
C ARG A 479 7.78 -16.43 -40.28
#